data_AF-Q54HI1-F1
#
_entry.id   AF-Q54HI1-F1
#
_cell.length_a   1.000
_cell.length_b   1.000
_cell.length_c   1.000
_cell.angle_alpha   90.00
_cell.angle_beta   90.00
_cell.angle_gamma   90.00
#
_symmetry.space_group_name_H-M   'P 1'
#
loop_
_entity.id
_entity.type
_entity.pdbx_description
1 polymer ?
#
loop_
_entity_poly.entity_id
_entity_poly.type
_entity_poly.pdbx_seq_one_letter_code
_entity_poly.pdbx_strand_id
1 'polypeptide(L)' 'MNKFLNLIGLAFVLVLCAFSCSNAEEMGSCSSWHVAQKGYTCYDMATSCKVTLDQFMRTNKLDNNACKLVQIGRKYCCN' A
#
# COMPACT_ATOMS: atom_id res chain seq x y z
N MET A 1 -40.40 -2.41 -22.21
CA MET A 1 -39.18 -1.70 -22.67
C MET A 1 -38.35 -1.19 -21.48
N ASN A 2 -38.24 -1.85 -20.32
CA ASN A 2 -37.77 -1.09 -19.15
C ASN A 2 -37.37 -1.93 -17.94
N LYS A 3 -36.22 -1.54 -17.38
CA LYS A 3 -35.67 -1.77 -16.04
C LYS A 3 -34.84 -3.03 -15.76
N PHE A 4 -35.18 -4.22 -16.26
CA PHE A 4 -34.42 -5.42 -15.85
C PHE A 4 -33.00 -5.53 -16.44
N LEU A 5 -32.79 -5.13 -17.70
CA LEU A 5 -31.46 -5.25 -18.32
C LEU A 5 -30.40 -4.32 -17.72
N ASN A 6 -30.79 -3.21 -17.08
CA ASN A 6 -29.83 -2.27 -16.51
C ASN A 6 -29.27 -2.73 -15.14
N LEU A 7 -29.99 -3.59 -14.42
CA LEU A 7 -29.50 -4.13 -13.14
C LEU A 7 -28.35 -5.14 -13.33
N ILE A 8 -28.37 -5.90 -14.42
CA ILE A 8 -27.30 -6.87 -14.72
C ILE A 8 -25.98 -6.13 -14.97
N GLY A 9 -26.02 -4.99 -15.67
CA GLY A 9 -24.83 -4.15 -15.90
C GLY A 9 -24.25 -3.60 -14.59
N LEU A 10 -25.10 -3.09 -13.69
CA LEU A 10 -24.67 -2.58 -12.38
C LEU A 10 -24.05 -3.67 -11.50
N ALA A 11 -24.64 -4.86 -11.47
CA ALA A 11 -24.09 -5.99 -10.72
C ALA A 11 -22.72 -6.43 -11.29
N PHE A 12 -22.57 -6.45 -12.62
CA PHE A 12 -21.32 -6.83 -13.26
C PHE A 12 -20.17 -5.87 -12.92
N VAL A 13 -20.45 -4.56 -12.91
CA VAL A 13 -19.47 -3.54 -12.49
C VAL A 13 -19.10 -3.70 -11.00
N LEU A 14 -20.06 -4.00 -10.14
CA LEU A 14 -19.80 -4.20 -8.70
C LEU A 14 -18.93 -5.44 -8.45
N VAL A 15 -19.20 -6.53 -9.17
CA VAL A 15 -18.43 -7.78 -9.09
C VAL A 15 -17.01 -7.59 -9.62
N LEU A 16 -16.82 -6.81 -10.69
CA LEU A 16 -15.50 -6.52 -11.25
C LEU A 16 -14.59 -5.76 -10.28
N CYS A 17 -15.12 -4.76 -9.55
CA CYS A 17 -14.34 -4.04 -8.54
C CYS A 17 -13.96 -4.92 -7.34
N ALA A 18 -14.86 -5.82 -6.90
CA ALA A 18 -14.54 -6.76 -5.83
C ALA A 18 -13.40 -7.70 -6.22
N PHE A 19 -13.32 -8.11 -7.49
CA PHE A 19 -12.24 -8.95 -7.99
C PHE A 19 -10.90 -8.21 -8.06
N SER A 20 -10.89 -6.95 -8.51
CA SER A 20 -9.65 -6.18 -8.67
C SER A 20 -9.12 -5.58 -7.36
N CYS A 21 -9.94 -5.45 -6.31
CA CYS A 21 -9.45 -5.06 -4.98
C CYS A 21 -8.89 -6.22 -4.14
N SER A 22 -9.03 -7.48 -4.58
CA SER A 22 -8.42 -8.63 -3.91
C SER A 22 -6.94 -8.82 -4.27
N ASN A 23 -6.22 -7.74 -4.49
CA ASN A 23 -4.77 -7.79 -4.32
C ASN A 23 -4.54 -7.70 -2.81
N ALA A 24 -4.56 -8.84 -2.13
CA ALA A 24 -3.84 -8.98 -0.86
C ALA A 24 -2.36 -8.79 -1.20
N GLU A 25 -2.00 -7.53 -1.45
CA GLU A 25 -0.68 -7.13 -1.90
C GLU A 25 0.30 -7.64 -0.86
N GLU A 26 1.19 -8.46 -1.39
CA GLU A 26 2.20 -9.26 -0.74
C GLU A 26 3.09 -8.33 0.06
N MET A 27 2.68 -8.00 1.29
CA MET A 27 3.67 -7.74 2.32
C MET A 27 4.32 -9.10 2.54
N GLY A 28 5.32 -9.42 1.71
CA GLY A 28 6.20 -10.55 1.94
C GLY A 28 6.58 -10.55 3.42
N SER A 29 6.62 -11.72 4.04
CA SER A 29 6.73 -11.86 5.50
C SER A 29 7.75 -10.89 6.06
N CYS A 30 7.28 -9.85 6.74
CA CYS A 30 8.17 -8.81 7.22
C CYS A 30 9.03 -9.38 8.35
N SER A 31 10.33 -9.52 8.12
CA SER A 31 11.25 -10.12 9.10
C SER A 31 12.04 -9.08 9.89
N SER A 32 12.05 -7.83 9.45
CA SER A 32 12.77 -6.73 10.10
C SER A 32 12.01 -5.41 9.95
N TRP A 33 12.14 -4.55 10.96
CA TRP A 33 11.37 -3.33 11.09
C TRP A 33 12.24 -2.12 11.41
N HIS A 34 11.85 -0.97 10.90
CA HIS A 34 12.38 0.33 11.27
C HIS A 34 11.28 1.19 11.89
N VAL A 35 11.55 1.77 13.06
CA VAL A 35 10.59 2.67 13.72
C VAL A 35 10.85 4.08 13.24
N ALA A 36 9.85 4.71 12.63
CA ALA A 36 9.99 6.08 12.15
C ALA A 36 10.23 7.07 13.31
N GLN A 37 11.27 7.90 13.16
CA GLN A 37 11.64 8.93 14.12
C GLN A 37 11.30 10.32 13.58
N LYS A 38 11.18 11.30 14.49
CA LYS A 38 10.89 12.68 14.10
C LYS A 38 11.94 13.18 13.10
N GLY A 39 11.45 13.68 11.96
CA GLY A 39 12.30 14.21 10.89
C GLY A 39 12.73 13.18 9.84
N TYR A 40 12.38 11.89 9.99
CA TYR A 40 12.68 10.88 8.99
C TYR A 40 11.75 10.99 7.80
N THR A 41 12.33 10.82 6.62
CA THR A 41 11.64 10.59 5.35
C THR A 41 11.62 9.10 5.01
N CYS A 42 10.82 8.70 4.03
CA CYS A 42 10.92 7.35 3.48
C CYS A 42 12.33 7.02 2.95
N TYR A 43 13.05 8.00 2.43
CA TYR A 43 14.41 7.81 1.94
C TYR A 43 15.35 7.43 3.10
N ASP A 44 15.29 8.16 4.21
CA ASP A 44 16.12 7.88 5.40
C ASP A 44 15.88 6.47 5.95
N MET A 45 14.61 6.06 5.99
CA MET A 45 14.22 4.73 6.45
C MET A 45 14.65 3.64 5.45
N ALA A 46 14.47 3.84 4.14
CA ALA A 46 14.91 2.90 3.11
C ALA A 46 16.42 2.69 3.15
N THR A 47 17.20 3.77 3.29
CA THR A 47 18.66 3.70 3.47
C THR A 47 19.03 2.93 4.74
N SER A 48 18.34 3.18 5.85
CA SER A 48 18.56 2.44 7.11
C SER A 48 18.24 0.95 6.98
N CYS A 49 17.19 0.61 6.25
CA CYS A 49 16.80 -0.76 5.92
C CYS A 49 17.72 -1.41 4.86
N LYS A 50 18.61 -0.65 4.21
CA LYS A 50 19.46 -1.09 3.09
C LYS A 50 18.67 -1.65 1.89
N VAL A 51 17.52 -1.04 1.59
CA VAL A 51 16.69 -1.34 0.42
C VAL A 51 16.55 -0.09 -0.45
N THR A 52 16.07 -0.26 -1.69
CA THR A 52 15.75 0.91 -2.53
C THR A 52 14.49 1.61 -2.01
N LEU A 53 14.36 2.92 -2.30
CA LEU A 53 13.16 3.67 -1.96
C LEU A 53 11.90 3.02 -2.56
N ASP A 54 11.97 2.60 -3.83
CA ASP A 54 10.84 1.94 -4.51
C ASP A 54 10.47 0.59 -3.87
N GLN A 55 11.46 -0.19 -3.41
CA GLN A 55 11.19 -1.41 -2.65
C GLN A 55 10.53 -1.07 -1.32
N PHE A 56 11.11 -0.15 -0.55
CA PHE A 56 10.56 0.27 0.75
C PHE A 56 9.11 0.77 0.62
N MET A 57 8.85 1.60 -0.38
CA MET A 57 7.52 2.14 -0.63
C MET A 57 6.52 1.05 -1.00
N ARG A 58 6.88 0.13 -1.91
CA ARG A 58 6.03 -1.02 -2.27
C ARG A 58 5.76 -1.92 -1.07
N THR A 59 6.80 -2.36 -0.34
CA THR A 59 6.64 -3.24 0.83
C THR A 59 5.71 -2.62 1.90
N ASN A 60 5.74 -1.29 2.03
CA ASN A 60 4.94 -0.57 3.03
C ASN A 60 3.66 0.07 2.48
N LYS A 61 3.30 -0.20 1.21
CA LYS A 61 2.11 0.33 0.52
C LYS A 61 2.03 1.85 0.55
N LEU A 62 3.16 2.50 0.34
CA LEU A 62 3.31 3.95 0.41
C LEU A 62 3.28 4.54 -0.99
N ASP A 63 2.50 5.60 -1.14
CA ASP A 63 2.63 6.51 -2.26
C ASP A 63 3.53 7.72 -1.89
N ASN A 64 3.75 8.60 -2.86
CA ASN A 64 4.57 9.80 -2.67
C ASN A 64 4.01 10.75 -1.59
N ASN A 65 2.71 10.70 -1.29
CA ASN A 65 2.11 11.54 -0.26
C ASN A 65 2.29 10.94 1.13
N ALA A 66 2.17 9.62 1.26
CA ALA A 66 2.43 8.88 2.49
C ALA A 66 3.89 9.08 2.96
N CYS A 67 4.83 9.21 2.02
CA CYS A 67 6.23 9.52 2.36
C CYS A 67 6.48 10.95 2.86
N LYS A 68 5.55 11.88 2.64
CA LYS A 68 5.58 13.22 3.24
C LYS A 68 4.98 13.23 4.64
N LEU A 69 4.09 12.28 4.93
CA LEU A 69 3.36 12.14 6.18
C LEU A 69 3.78 10.88 6.93
N VAL A 70 5.09 10.69 7.08
CA VAL A 70 5.65 9.58 7.86
C VAL A 70 5.09 9.60 9.28
N GLN A 71 4.56 8.46 9.71
CA GLN A 71 3.91 8.34 11.01
C GLN A 71 4.95 8.03 12.07
N ILE A 72 5.27 9.02 12.91
CA ILE A 72 6.27 8.87 13.97
C ILE A 72 5.84 7.74 14.92
N GLY A 73 6.77 6.85 15.25
CA GLY A 73 6.52 5.67 16.09
C GLY A 73 5.93 4.46 15.36
N ARG A 74 5.47 4.61 14.10
CA ARG A 74 5.05 3.47 13.28
C ARG A 74 6.26 2.61 12.89
N LYS A 75 6.08 1.30 12.90
CA LYS A 75 7.02 0.33 12.34
C LYS A 75 6.79 0.17 10.84
N TYR A 76 7.85 0.35 10.08
CA TYR A 76 7.90 0.11 8.64
C TYR A 76 8.80 -1.10 8.36
N CYS A 77 8.42 -1.89 7.36
CA CYS A 77 9.11 -3.11 6.99
C CYS A 77 10.40 -2.83 6.21
N CYS A 78 11.46 -3.60 6.48
CA CYS A 78 12.81 -3.41 5.93
C CYS A 78 13.28 -4.50 4.96
N ASN A 79 12.41 -5.37 4.45
CA ASN A 79 12.77 -6.41 3.49
C ASN A 79 11.98 -6.36 2.18
#